data_AF-A0A1F9JHY5-F1
#
_entry.id   AF-A0A1F9JHY5-F1
#
_cell.length_a   1.000
_cell.length_b   1.000
_cell.length_c   1.000
_cell.angle_alpha   90.00
_cell.angle_beta   90.00
_cell.angle_gamma   90.00
#
_symmetry.space_group_name_H-M   'P 1'
#
loop_
_entity.id
_entity.type
_entity.pdbx_description
1 polymer ?
#
loop_
_entity_poly.entity_id
_entity_poly.type
_entity_poly.pdbx_seq_one_letter_code
_entity_poly.pdbx_strand_id
1 'polypeptide(L)' 'MAKSLQVVRKNVMLEEKKVQRLVKELKTKSESEAIRIAIDNLLLTNEVMANVRELRRRGTLRDAYKRVGKS' A
#
# COMPACT_ATOMS: atom_id res chain seq x y z
N MET A 1 13.82 -1.95 -20.56
CA MET A 1 12.73 -2.89 -20.93
C MET A 1 11.85 -3.09 -19.72
N ALA A 2 10.60 -2.62 -19.75
CA ALA A 2 9.65 -2.91 -18.68
C ALA A 2 9.39 -4.42 -18.69
N LYS A 3 9.74 -5.14 -17.61
CA LYS A 3 9.34 -6.54 -17.44
C LYS A 3 7.82 -6.57 -17.59
N SER A 4 7.32 -7.34 -18.56
CA SER A 4 5.89 -7.62 -18.64
C SER A 4 5.45 -8.18 -17.29
N LEU A 5 4.39 -7.62 -16.71
CA LEU A 5 3.82 -8.11 -15.46
C LEU A 5 3.33 -9.55 -15.72
N GLN A 6 4.12 -10.53 -15.27
CA GLN A 6 3.77 -11.94 -15.41
C GLN A 6 2.58 -12.24 -14.49
N VAL A 7 1.41 -12.48 -15.07
CA VAL A 7 0.22 -12.86 -14.33
C VAL A 7 0.28 -14.36 -14.03
N VAL A 8 0.25 -14.72 -12.75
CA VAL A 8 0.27 -16.11 -12.27
C VAL A 8 -0.99 -16.40 -11.48
N ARG A 9 -1.63 -17.54 -11.73
CA ARG A 9 -2.76 -18.01 -10.92
C ARG A 9 -2.24 -18.71 -9.67
N LYS A 10 -2.75 -18.31 -8.51
CA LYS A 10 -2.48 -18.96 -7.22
C LYS A 10 -3.81 -19.30 -6.55
N ASN A 11 -3.84 -20.45 -5.88
CA ASN A 11 -4.97 -20.86 -5.06
C ASN A 11 -4.64 -20.52 -3.62
N VAL A 12 -5.54 -19.83 -2.93
CA VAL A 12 -5.39 -19.42 -1.54
C VAL A 12 -6.70 -19.69 -0.80
N MET A 13 -6.60 -20.06 0.47
CA MET A 13 -7.77 -20.19 1.34
C MET A 13 -8.06 -18.84 1.99
N LEU A 14 -9.28 -18.36 1.85
CA LEU A 14 -9.73 -17.07 2.37
C LEU A 14 -11.07 -17.24 3.08
N GLU A 15 -11.36 -16.34 4.01
CA GLU A 15 -12.65 -16.30 4.68
C GLU A 15 -13.69 -15.65 3.76
N GLU A 16 -14.74 -16.39 3.41
CA GLU A 16 -15.79 -15.95 2.48
C GLU A 16 -16.39 -14.60 2.84
N LYS A 17 -16.71 -14.38 4.13
CA LYS A 17 -17.29 -13.11 4.61
C LYS A 17 -16.38 -11.91 4.34
N LYS A 18 -15.06 -12.07 4.44
CA LYS A 18 -14.08 -11.01 4.13
C LYS A 18 -14.03 -10.72 2.63
N VAL A 19 -14.06 -11.77 1.80
CA VAL A 19 -14.05 -11.63 0.34
C VAL A 19 -15.33 -10.95 -0.15
N GLN A 20 -16.49 -11.36 0.34
CA GLN A 20 -17.77 -10.71 0.01
C GLN A 20 -17.80 -9.25 0.44
N ARG A 21 -17.26 -8.94 1.63
CA ARG A 21 -17.14 -7.56 2.10
C ARG A 21 -16.23 -6.74 1.17
N LEU A 22 -15.08 -7.27 0.78
CA LEU A 22 -14.16 -6.62 -0.16
C LEU A 22 -14.83 -6.34 -1.51
N VAL A 23 -15.57 -7.29 -2.08
CA VAL A 23 -16.30 -7.09 -3.34
C VAL A 23 -17.29 -5.93 -3.22
N LYS A 24 -18.04 -5.85 -2.11
CA LYS A 24 -18.99 -4.76 -1.87
C LYS A 24 -18.31 -3.40 -1.69
N GLU A 25 -17.26 -3.33 -0.88
CA GLU A 25 -16.53 -2.09 -0.59
C GLU A 25 -15.80 -1.56 -1.83
N LEU A 26 -15.18 -2.45 -2.60
CA LEU A 26 -14.41 -2.11 -3.81
C LEU A 26 -15.25 -2.05 -5.08
N LYS A 27 -16.54 -2.41 -5.01
CA LYS A 27 -17.50 -2.43 -6.13
C LYS A 27 -16.98 -3.19 -7.37
N THR A 28 -16.33 -4.33 -7.15
CA THR A 28 -15.73 -5.14 -8.23
C THR A 28 -16.72 -6.12 -8.84
N LYS A 29 -16.40 -6.63 -10.03
CA LYS A 29 -17.24 -7.61 -10.74
C LYS A 29 -16.95 -9.05 -10.31
N SER A 30 -15.81 -9.30 -9.67
CA SER A 30 -15.41 -10.63 -9.19
C SER A 30 -14.60 -10.57 -7.90
N GLU A 31 -14.59 -11.69 -7.18
CA GLU A 31 -13.76 -11.90 -5.99
C GLU A 31 -12.26 -11.79 -6.31
N SER A 32 -11.83 -12.37 -7.43
CA SER A 32 -10.43 -12.32 -7.87
C SER A 32 -9.95 -10.90 -8.15
N GLU A 33 -10.82 -10.06 -8.71
CA GLU A 33 -10.56 -8.64 -8.92
C GLU A 33 -10.48 -7.89 -7.57
N ALA A 34 -11.41 -8.16 -6.65
CA ALA A 34 -11.41 -7.56 -5.32
C ALA A 34 -10.12 -7.87 -4.56
N ILE A 35 -9.69 -9.13 -4.58
CA ILE A 35 -8.46 -9.59 -3.91
C ILE A 35 -7.23 -8.93 -4.52
N ARG A 36 -7.17 -8.81 -5.85
CA ARG A 36 -6.04 -8.14 -6.54
C ARG A 36 -5.93 -6.68 -6.11
N ILE A 37 -7.02 -5.93 -6.18
CA ILE A 37 -7.06 -4.52 -5.78
C ILE A 37 -6.70 -4.37 -4.30
N ALA A 38 -7.17 -5.26 -3.43
CA ALA A 38 -6.83 -5.24 -2.01
C ALA A 38 -5.32 -5.44 -1.77
N ILE A 39 -4.69 -6.35 -2.51
CA ILE A 39 -3.23 -6.57 -2.45
C ILE A 39 -2.48 -5.33 -2.93
N ASP A 40 -2.89 -4.75 -4.07
CA ASP A 40 -2.24 -3.56 -4.64
C ASP A 40 -2.33 -2.37 -3.67
N ASN A 41 -3.52 -2.15 -3.07
CA ASN A 41 -3.73 -1.11 -2.07
C ASN A 41 -2.86 -1.32 -0.83
N LEU A 42 -2.71 -2.56 -0.36
CA LEU A 42 -1.86 -2.89 0.79
C LEU A 42 -0.39 -2.62 0.50
N LEU A 43 0.11 -3.02 -0.68
CA LEU A 43 1.49 -2.78 -1.10
C LEU A 43 1.77 -1.28 -1.22
N LEU A 44 0.88 -0.53 -1.86
CA LEU A 44 0.99 0.93 -1.96
C LEU A 44 0.99 1.59 -0.58
N THR A 45 0.09 1.17 0.32
CA THR A 45 0.02 1.71 1.68
C THR A 45 1.32 1.45 2.44
N ASN A 46 1.90 0.26 2.30
CA ASN A 46 3.17 -0.08 2.94
C ASN A 46 4.33 0.78 2.40
N GLU A 47 4.38 1.02 1.09
CA GLU A 47 5.39 1.88 0.46
C GLU A 47 5.24 3.33 0.93
N VAL A 48 4.02 3.88 0.92
CA VAL A 48 3.74 5.23 1.42
C VAL A 48 4.14 5.35 2.90
N MET A 49 3.79 4.38 3.73
CA MET A 49 4.14 4.40 5.16
C MET A 49 5.65 4.28 5.39
N ALA A 50 6.37 3.51 4.56
CA ALA A 50 7.82 3.45 4.61
C ALA A 50 8.44 4.81 4.26
N ASN A 51 7.96 5.45 3.19
CA ASN A 51 8.41 6.77 2.76
C ASN A 51 8.11 7.85 3.82
N VAL A 52 6.93 7.83 4.45
CA VAL A 52 6.59 8.75 5.55
C VAL A 52 7.51 8.55 6.76
N ARG A 53 7.82 7.30 7.12
CA ARG A 53 8.77 7.01 8.22
C ARG A 53 10.18 7.50 7.88
N GLU A 54 10.61 7.35 6.63
CA GLU A 54 11.89 7.85 6.17
C GLU A 54 11.97 9.37 6.19
N LEU A 55 10.93 10.06 5.71
CA LEU A 55 10.81 11.52 5.80
C LEU A 55 10.84 12.01 7.24
N ARG A 56 10.13 11.33 8.15
CA ARG A 56 10.18 11.63 9.59
C ARG A 56 11.57 11.41 10.18
N ARG A 57 12.31 10.39 9.73
CA ARG A 57 13.69 10.12 10.15
C ARG A 57 14.68 11.15 9.62
N ARG A 58 14.49 11.65 8.40
CA ARG A 58 15.35 12.66 7.77
C ARG A 58 15.17 14.06 8.37
N GLY A 59 14.21 14.23 9.28
CA GLY A 59 13.96 15.47 10.00
C GLY A 59 12.96 16.33 9.24
N THR A 60 11.99 16.86 9.98
CA THR A 60 11.09 17.89 9.43
C THR A 60 11.89 19.15 9.12
N LEU A 61 11.44 19.98 8.17
CA LEU A 61 11.99 21.35 7.95
C LEU A 61 12.07 22.16 9.27
N ARG A 62 11.23 21.83 10.25
CA ARG A 62 11.24 22.37 11.62
C ARG A 62 12.50 22.01 12.42
N ASP A 63 13.13 20.87 12.13
CA ASP A 63 14.38 20.42 12.75
C ASP A 63 15.63 21.09 12.14
N ALA A 64 15.55 21.51 10.87
CA ALA A 64 16.59 22.32 10.24
C ALA A 64 16.63 23.74 10.85
N TYR A 65 15.47 24.39 11.02
CA TYR A 65 15.39 25.74 11.61
C TYR A 65 15.90 25.81 13.06
N LYS A 66 15.64 24.78 13.89
CA LYS A 66 16.19 24.73 15.26
C LYS A 66 17.72 24.60 15.32
N ARG A 67 18.34 24.06 14.27
CA ARG A 67 19.80 23.88 14.20
C ARG A 67 20.53 25.15 13.78
N VAL A 68 19.86 26.04 13.04
CA VAL A 68 20.42 27.32 12.57
C VAL A 68 20.13 28.47 13.56
N GLY A 69 19.05 28.40 14.33
CA GLY A 69 18.71 29.41 15.36
C GLY A 69 19.45 29.27 16.71
N LYS A 70 20.50 28.45 16.79
CA LYS A 70 21.39 28.30 17.96
C LYS A 70 22.87 28.53 17.58
N SER A 71 23.12 29.47 16.67
CA SER A 71 24.44 30.06 16.43
C SER A 71 24.37 31.54 16.73
#